data_AF-A0A9W9Y5N7-F1
#
_entry.id   AF-A0A9W9Y5N7-F1
#
_cell.length_a   1.000
_cell.length_b   1.000
_cell.length_c   1.000
_cell.angle_alpha   90.00
_cell.angle_beta   90.00
_cell.angle_gamma   90.00
#
_symmetry.space_group_name_H-M   'P 1'
#
loop_
_entity.id
_entity.type
_entity.pdbx_description
1 polymer ?
#
loop_
_entity_poly.entity_id
_entity_poly.type
_entity_poly.pdbx_seq_one_letter_code
_entity_poly.pdbx_strand_id
1 'polypeptide(L)'
;MTTATESHDATAILKKRSRRGRKANAPGPVADRPQKPLFVEDIGDALVDHFYETPNRNDDDDNSGASSISLMDHLRNNIAAPPTTSSCSSSASFHTASDSSVATSVNSDEPFVIRSQVATKIDILEPTTDSFHAKIEVRNQDAVFKLDDFKTMTAIQQIAAQHGRVAHMGILDHSYRFFVNKSKTAALSFKVRNGVAVIGGDPLCNEHEIPDLLTEFTTYRQQHHLGIAFMGASESFLTAYAKPNKWTTIRFATERVLNPQTNEVILENSGKRILTKSRQLTNKSKGGITMGVYAPAVHGTNQQLQSSLITLYDAWRAERNGSASPQAFITVYDPFAIPALMTFIYTRTPDGTVNGFAALRRLGSGGYHVDPCIAAPGSVHGISDLLLIMAMALLRRADVSSLGLGVEPLQSLTREDVSGMPWPCKKFTRGLYGHAFHRLPIGGKKAYHDKFRPDPTQDSHLYLVFPSGIPSPRHVLAMTHMANISLRKILRADIQAFVLTRKLKAGGEVVMSLCKKECPRQTKGEKFGEELLVYYSPCAG
;
A
#
# COMPACT_ATOMS: atom_id res chain seq x y z
N MET A 1 32.59 61.40 -53.95
CA MET A 1 31.50 61.29 -54.95
C MET A 1 30.19 61.27 -54.17
N THR A 2 29.57 62.40 -53.78
CA THR A 2 28.68 63.29 -54.59
C THR A 2 27.63 62.44 -55.34
N THR A 3 26.32 62.50 -55.11
CA THR A 3 25.35 63.59 -54.79
C THR A 3 24.05 62.95 -54.23
N ALA A 4 23.33 63.43 -53.20
CA ALA A 4 22.49 64.64 -53.06
C ALA A 4 21.37 64.73 -54.12
N THR A 5 20.07 64.80 -53.78
CA THR A 5 19.32 66.06 -53.46
C THR A 5 17.94 65.72 -52.84
N GLU A 6 17.61 66.23 -51.63
CA GLU A 6 16.76 67.42 -51.31
C GLU A 6 15.25 67.09 -51.20
N SER A 7 14.62 67.05 -50.02
CA SER A 7 14.29 68.07 -49.00
C SER A 7 13.16 69.03 -49.38
N HIS A 8 12.05 68.98 -48.64
CA HIS A 8 11.33 70.19 -48.23
C HIS A 8 10.73 70.03 -46.83
N ASP A 9 10.85 71.12 -46.11
CA ASP A 9 10.77 71.34 -44.67
C ASP A 9 9.38 71.83 -44.23
N ALA A 10 9.20 71.97 -42.90
CA ALA A 10 8.26 72.83 -42.16
C ALA A 10 7.27 72.13 -41.19
N THR A 11 7.74 72.08 -39.95
CA THR A 11 7.09 72.05 -38.63
C THR A 11 5.84 72.94 -38.46
N ALA A 12 4.84 72.50 -37.66
CA ALA A 12 4.46 73.10 -36.36
C ALA A 12 2.96 73.02 -35.95
N ILE A 13 2.74 72.59 -34.70
CA ILE A 13 1.74 73.03 -33.68
C ILE A 13 0.37 72.31 -33.54
N LEU A 14 0.27 71.65 -32.38
CA LEU A 14 -0.86 71.34 -31.51
C LEU A 14 -2.15 72.19 -31.66
N LYS A 15 -3.31 71.51 -31.69
CA LYS A 15 -4.55 72.02 -31.08
C LYS A 15 -5.40 70.93 -30.41
N LYS A 16 -5.47 71.06 -29.09
CA LYS A 16 -6.32 70.39 -28.09
C LYS A 16 -7.81 70.61 -28.42
N ARG A 17 -8.64 69.56 -28.39
CA ARG A 17 -10.11 69.72 -28.34
C ARG A 17 -10.75 68.81 -27.28
N SER A 18 -11.77 69.41 -26.66
CA SER A 18 -12.37 69.10 -25.37
C SER A 18 -13.55 68.11 -25.46
N ARG A 19 -13.86 67.58 -24.28
CA ARG A 19 -14.89 66.63 -23.82
C ARG A 19 -16.29 66.73 -24.45
N ARG A 20 -16.93 65.56 -24.61
CA ARG A 20 -18.38 65.36 -24.36
C ARG A 20 -18.61 64.04 -23.59
N GLY A 21 -19.55 64.09 -22.66
CA GLY A 21 -19.64 63.22 -21.49
C GLY A 21 -20.45 61.93 -21.63
N ARG A 22 -20.39 61.18 -20.52
CA ARG A 22 -21.04 59.92 -20.14
C ARG A 22 -22.46 59.71 -20.70
N LYS A 23 -22.69 58.51 -21.21
CA LYS A 23 -23.96 57.78 -21.07
C LYS A 23 -23.67 56.48 -20.33
N ALA A 24 -24.29 56.31 -19.17
CA ALA A 24 -24.16 55.12 -18.35
C ALA A 24 -24.91 53.95 -19.02
N ASN A 25 -24.22 52.84 -19.26
CA ASN A 25 -24.86 51.55 -19.53
C ASN A 25 -24.67 50.69 -18.28
N ALA A 26 -25.80 50.30 -17.68
CA ALA A 26 -25.86 49.35 -16.59
C ALA A 26 -25.27 47.99 -17.03
N PRO A 27 -24.56 47.27 -16.16
CA PRO A 27 -24.17 45.89 -16.45
C PRO A 27 -25.43 45.02 -16.41
N GLY A 28 -25.74 44.36 -17.53
CA GLY A 28 -26.73 43.28 -17.54
C GLY A 28 -26.26 42.13 -16.64
N PRO A 29 -27.18 41.29 -16.15
CA PRO A 29 -26.82 40.15 -15.31
C PRO A 29 -25.84 39.28 -16.07
N VAL A 30 -24.65 39.10 -15.50
CA VAL A 30 -23.69 38.08 -15.94
C VAL A 30 -24.39 36.76 -15.70
N ALA A 31 -24.97 36.18 -16.75
CA ALA A 31 -25.36 34.79 -16.71
C ALA A 31 -24.08 34.00 -16.48
N ASP A 32 -23.90 33.51 -15.25
CA ASP A 32 -22.88 32.52 -14.92
C ASP A 32 -23.07 31.38 -15.92
N ARG A 33 -22.16 31.30 -16.90
CA ARG A 33 -22.08 30.12 -17.74
C ARG A 33 -21.77 28.98 -16.77
N PRO A 34 -22.56 27.89 -16.75
CA PRO A 34 -22.23 26.74 -15.91
C PRO A 34 -20.80 26.35 -16.24
N GLN A 35 -19.92 26.42 -15.23
CA GLN A 35 -18.55 25.97 -15.38
C GLN A 35 -18.63 24.53 -15.88
N LYS A 36 -17.91 24.23 -16.97
CA LYS A 36 -17.87 22.85 -17.47
C LYS A 36 -17.44 21.96 -16.30
N PRO A 37 -18.13 20.85 -16.04
CA PRO A 37 -17.71 19.94 -14.99
C PRO A 37 -16.27 19.50 -15.25
N LEU A 38 -15.50 19.38 -14.18
CA LEU A 38 -14.14 18.87 -14.28
C LEU A 38 -14.22 17.42 -14.78
N PHE A 39 -13.29 17.01 -15.63
CA PHE A 39 -13.23 15.64 -16.13
C PHE A 39 -13.03 14.61 -15.03
N VAL A 40 -12.35 15.00 -13.96
CA VAL A 40 -12.19 14.13 -12.79
C VAL A 40 -13.53 13.94 -12.07
N GLU A 41 -14.39 14.95 -12.09
CA GLU A 41 -15.75 14.82 -11.56
C GLU A 41 -16.58 13.89 -12.43
N ASP A 42 -16.47 13.98 -13.77
CA ASP A 42 -17.12 13.04 -14.70
C ASP A 42 -16.64 11.59 -14.49
N ILE A 43 -15.32 11.38 -14.24
CA ILE A 43 -14.79 10.05 -13.90
C ILE A 43 -15.39 9.55 -12.58
N GLY A 44 -15.45 10.42 -11.57
CA GLY A 44 -16.01 10.09 -10.26
C GLY A 44 -17.46 9.65 -10.37
N ASP A 45 -18.29 10.42 -11.10
CA ASP A 45 -19.69 10.08 -11.35
C ASP A 45 -19.82 8.76 -12.12
N ALA A 46 -19.06 8.59 -13.21
CA ALA A 46 -19.11 7.36 -14.01
C ALA A 46 -18.73 6.10 -13.20
N LEU A 47 -17.76 6.21 -12.28
CA LEU A 47 -17.39 5.10 -11.41
C LEU A 47 -18.47 4.80 -10.38
N VAL A 48 -19.12 5.82 -9.83
CA VAL A 48 -20.23 5.65 -8.88
C VAL A 48 -21.47 5.07 -9.57
N ASP A 49 -21.78 5.50 -10.80
CA ASP A 49 -22.93 5.00 -11.57
C ASP A 49 -22.79 3.52 -11.94
N HIS A 50 -21.60 3.09 -12.35
CA HIS A 50 -21.29 1.69 -12.68
C HIS A 50 -21.42 0.74 -11.46
N PHE A 51 -21.62 1.27 -10.25
CA PHE A 51 -21.94 0.47 -9.05
C PHE A 51 -23.44 0.28 -8.81
N TYR A 52 -24.27 1.24 -9.21
CA TYR A 52 -25.72 1.11 -9.06
C TYR A 52 -26.33 0.18 -10.12
N GLU A 53 -25.63 -0.04 -11.24
CA GLU A 53 -25.95 -1.09 -12.20
C GLU A 53 -25.53 -2.47 -11.64
N THR A 54 -26.39 -3.10 -10.82
CA THR A 54 -26.33 -4.54 -10.61
C THR A 54 -27.03 -5.28 -11.76
N PRO A 55 -26.59 -6.50 -12.11
CA PRO A 55 -27.05 -7.22 -13.30
C PRO A 55 -28.55 -7.54 -13.19
N ASN A 56 -29.25 -7.54 -14.34
CA ASN A 56 -30.61 -8.05 -14.49
C ASN A 56 -30.83 -9.27 -13.58
N ARG A 57 -31.57 -9.07 -12.49
CA ARG A 57 -32.27 -10.17 -11.82
C ARG A 57 -33.22 -10.72 -12.88
N ASN A 58 -33.01 -11.96 -13.27
CA ASN A 58 -34.14 -12.74 -13.77
C ASN A 58 -35.14 -12.78 -12.62
N ASP A 59 -36.37 -12.32 -12.92
CA ASP A 59 -37.52 -12.49 -12.04
C ASP A 59 -37.62 -13.97 -11.63
N ASP A 60 -38.09 -14.20 -10.39
CA ASP A 60 -38.26 -15.48 -9.69
C ASP A 60 -37.12 -15.85 -8.72
N ASP A 61 -37.01 -15.13 -7.60
CA ASP A 61 -36.98 -15.78 -6.28
C ASP A 61 -37.15 -14.75 -5.15
N ASP A 62 -38.25 -14.91 -4.42
CA ASP A 62 -38.55 -14.19 -3.19
C ASP A 62 -37.58 -14.59 -2.07
N ASN A 63 -37.28 -13.59 -1.22
CA ASN A 63 -36.71 -13.73 0.12
C ASN A 63 -35.17 -13.74 0.25
N SER A 64 -34.60 -12.54 0.41
CA SER A 64 -33.58 -12.28 1.44
C SER A 64 -33.35 -10.78 1.61
N GLY A 65 -33.61 -10.27 2.81
CA GLY A 65 -33.30 -8.90 3.23
C GLY A 65 -31.80 -8.67 3.38
N ALA A 66 -31.06 -8.72 2.28
CA ALA A 66 -29.67 -8.25 2.23
C ALA A 66 -29.70 -6.73 2.14
N SER A 67 -29.29 -6.05 3.21
CA SER A 67 -29.09 -4.60 3.19
C SER A 67 -28.07 -4.25 2.12
N SER A 68 -28.50 -3.60 1.03
CA SER A 68 -27.62 -3.08 0.00
C SER A 68 -26.82 -1.90 0.59
N ILE A 69 -25.66 -2.17 1.18
CA ILE A 69 -24.71 -1.13 1.55
C ILE A 69 -24.29 -0.47 0.23
N SER A 70 -24.64 0.81 0.03
CA SER A 70 -24.16 1.58 -1.12
C SER A 70 -22.63 1.59 -1.10
N LEU A 71 -21.95 1.54 -2.26
CA LEU A 71 -20.49 1.68 -2.31
C LEU A 71 -20.03 2.90 -1.51
N MET A 72 -20.75 4.02 -1.63
CA MET A 72 -20.37 5.25 -0.95
C MET A 72 -20.41 5.08 0.56
N ASP A 73 -21.37 4.31 1.05
CA ASP A 73 -21.41 3.87 2.43
C ASP A 73 -20.29 2.88 2.72
N HIS A 74 -19.95 1.94 1.85
CA HIS A 74 -18.78 1.07 2.04
C HIS A 74 -17.46 1.87 2.12
N LEU A 75 -17.30 2.88 1.27
CA LEU A 75 -16.11 3.71 1.19
C LEU A 75 -16.01 4.64 2.41
N ARG A 76 -17.15 5.19 2.86
CA ARG A 76 -17.29 6.12 4.00
C ARG A 76 -17.36 5.42 5.35
N ASN A 77 -18.02 4.27 5.44
CA ASN A 77 -18.35 3.62 6.71
C ASN A 77 -17.10 3.08 7.38
N ASN A 78 -16.94 3.48 8.63
CA ASN A 78 -16.13 2.78 9.60
C ASN A 78 -16.86 1.48 9.95
N ILE A 79 -16.25 0.33 9.70
CA ILE A 79 -16.73 -1.01 10.14
C ILE A 79 -16.74 -1.12 11.69
N ALA A 80 -16.69 0.00 12.42
CA ALA A 80 -16.59 0.07 13.87
C ALA A 80 -17.95 0.13 14.60
N ALA A 81 -19.08 0.13 13.90
CA ALA A 81 -20.38 -0.04 14.55
C ALA A 81 -20.74 -1.54 14.61
N PRO A 82 -20.95 -2.14 15.80
CA PRO A 82 -21.55 -3.47 15.89
C PRO A 82 -22.96 -3.40 15.28
N PRO A 83 -23.50 -4.51 14.72
CA PRO A 83 -24.88 -4.51 14.25
C PRO A 83 -25.78 -4.21 15.45
N THR A 84 -26.44 -3.04 15.42
CA THR A 84 -27.50 -2.73 16.36
C THR A 84 -28.55 -3.81 16.19
N THR A 85 -28.73 -4.60 17.24
CA THR A 85 -29.87 -5.50 17.35
C THR A 85 -31.12 -4.65 17.23
N SER A 86 -31.85 -4.86 16.13
CA SER A 86 -33.21 -4.38 15.93
C SER A 86 -34.07 -4.85 17.10
N SER A 87 -34.22 -4.00 18.12
CA SER A 87 -35.25 -4.20 19.15
C SER A 87 -36.56 -3.68 18.59
N CYS A 88 -37.37 -4.60 18.08
CA CYS A 88 -38.78 -4.36 17.82
C CYS A 88 -39.46 -4.14 19.18
N SER A 89 -39.65 -2.87 19.55
CA SER A 89 -40.51 -2.50 20.67
C SER A 89 -41.94 -2.89 20.34
N SER A 90 -42.47 -3.91 21.02
CA SER A 90 -43.90 -4.09 21.18
C SER A 90 -44.25 -3.84 22.63
N SER A 91 -44.93 -2.71 22.84
CA SER A 91 -45.50 -2.30 24.12
C SER A 91 -46.56 -3.28 24.59
N ALA A 92 -46.42 -3.80 25.80
CA ALA A 92 -47.55 -4.25 26.61
C ALA A 92 -47.23 -3.95 28.09
N SER A 93 -47.81 -2.84 28.55
CA SER A 93 -47.86 -2.39 29.93
C SER A 93 -48.66 -3.35 30.81
N PHE A 94 -48.17 -3.70 32.01
CA PHE A 94 -49.00 -3.77 33.23
C PHE A 94 -48.13 -3.55 34.47
N HIS A 95 -48.65 -2.70 35.35
CA HIS A 95 -48.10 -2.29 36.66
C HIS A 95 -48.22 -3.43 37.70
N THR A 96 -47.33 -3.47 38.70
CA THR A 96 -47.59 -3.09 40.12
C THR A 96 -46.56 -3.68 41.11
N ALA A 97 -46.20 -2.85 42.11
CA ALA A 97 -45.71 -3.14 43.49
C ALA A 97 -44.38 -3.90 43.65
N SER A 98 -43.33 -3.29 44.21
CA SER A 98 -43.06 -3.05 45.67
C SER A 98 -42.91 -4.34 46.47
N ASP A 99 -41.68 -4.69 46.88
CA ASP A 99 -41.25 -4.63 48.31
C ASP A 99 -39.87 -5.25 48.59
N SER A 100 -39.07 -4.45 49.32
CA SER A 100 -38.18 -4.74 50.45
C SER A 100 -37.35 -6.05 50.58
N SER A 101 -36.02 -5.83 50.67
CA SER A 101 -35.06 -6.23 51.75
C SER A 101 -34.69 -7.70 52.10
N VAL A 102 -33.37 -7.95 51.99
CA VAL A 102 -32.38 -8.46 52.98
C VAL A 102 -32.78 -9.60 53.95
N ALA A 103 -32.01 -10.71 53.96
CA ALA A 103 -31.08 -11.14 55.05
C ALA A 103 -30.88 -12.67 55.17
N THR A 104 -29.61 -13.09 55.26
CA THR A 104 -29.02 -14.11 56.16
C THR A 104 -29.59 -15.54 56.27
N SER A 105 -28.70 -16.53 56.12
CA SER A 105 -28.13 -17.37 57.21
C SER A 105 -27.89 -18.83 56.74
N VAL A 106 -26.65 -19.35 56.78
CA VAL A 106 -25.98 -20.13 57.85
C VAL A 106 -26.04 -21.65 57.61
N ASN A 107 -24.84 -22.21 57.40
CA ASN A 107 -24.28 -23.55 57.65
C ASN A 107 -25.18 -24.74 58.05
N SER A 108 -24.81 -25.90 57.51
CA SER A 108 -24.50 -27.08 58.33
C SER A 108 -23.67 -28.13 57.54
N ASP A 109 -22.68 -28.67 58.26
CA ASP A 109 -21.63 -29.63 57.89
C ASP A 109 -22.08 -31.11 57.82
N GLU A 110 -21.38 -31.87 56.94
CA GLU A 110 -20.83 -33.25 57.11
C GLU A 110 -21.78 -34.48 57.35
N PRO A 111 -21.31 -35.76 57.27
CA PRO A 111 -20.43 -36.44 56.29
C PRO A 111 -20.80 -37.93 55.99
N PHE A 112 -19.90 -38.63 55.28
CA PHE A 112 -19.49 -40.06 55.42
C PHE A 112 -19.95 -41.13 54.39
N VAL A 113 -18.95 -41.78 53.76
CA VAL A 113 -18.62 -43.24 53.73
C VAL A 113 -18.07 -43.71 52.36
N ILE A 114 -16.87 -44.27 52.44
CA ILE A 114 -16.04 -44.94 51.44
C ILE A 114 -16.55 -46.37 51.12
N ARG A 115 -16.38 -46.84 49.87
CA ARG A 115 -16.07 -48.27 49.63
C ARG A 115 -15.07 -48.45 48.48
N SER A 116 -13.97 -49.12 48.81
CA SER A 116 -12.85 -49.52 47.96
C SER A 116 -13.06 -50.96 47.45
N GLN A 117 -12.66 -51.25 46.20
CA GLN A 117 -12.21 -52.58 45.77
C GLN A 117 -11.00 -52.49 44.80
N VAL A 118 -9.92 -53.12 45.28
CA VAL A 118 -8.63 -53.56 44.70
C VAL A 118 -8.88 -54.72 43.72
N ALA A 119 -8.07 -55.15 42.73
CA ALA A 119 -6.91 -54.70 41.94
C ALA A 119 -6.69 -55.73 40.81
N THR A 120 -5.95 -55.40 39.74
CA THR A 120 -4.99 -56.36 39.16
C THR A 120 -3.84 -55.61 38.48
N LYS A 121 -2.63 -55.97 38.88
CA LYS A 121 -1.33 -55.41 38.48
C LYS A 121 -0.77 -56.30 37.36
N ILE A 122 -0.32 -55.70 36.26
CA ILE A 122 0.69 -56.31 35.37
C ILE A 122 1.74 -55.23 35.13
N ASP A 123 2.93 -55.45 35.69
CA ASP A 123 4.15 -54.70 35.45
C ASP A 123 4.75 -55.12 34.10
N ILE A 124 5.01 -54.16 33.21
CA ILE A 124 6.07 -54.26 32.20
C ILE A 124 6.83 -52.93 32.20
N LEU A 125 8.15 -53.01 32.42
CA LEU A 125 9.10 -51.89 32.49
C LEU A 125 9.22 -51.11 31.16
N GLU A 126 9.40 -49.79 31.32
CA GLU A 126 9.87 -48.66 30.46
C GLU A 126 10.80 -48.95 29.25
N PRO A 127 11.09 -48.00 28.32
CA PRO A 127 10.99 -46.53 28.43
C PRO A 127 10.42 -45.80 27.19
N THR A 128 10.01 -44.53 27.34
CA THR A 128 10.56 -43.37 26.58
C THR A 128 9.67 -42.13 26.70
N THR A 129 10.31 -41.08 27.20
CA THR A 129 9.97 -39.67 27.10
C THR A 129 9.60 -39.26 25.68
N ASP A 130 8.31 -38.97 25.41
CA ASP A 130 7.93 -38.14 24.25
C ASP A 130 6.54 -37.49 24.33
N SER A 131 5.80 -37.61 25.44
CA SER A 131 4.44 -37.05 25.54
C SER A 131 4.38 -35.60 26.04
N PHE A 132 5.47 -35.06 26.60
CA PHE A 132 5.52 -33.67 27.08
C PHE A 132 5.86 -32.66 25.98
N HIS A 133 6.60 -33.05 24.93
CA HIS A 133 6.90 -32.15 23.81
C HIS A 133 5.68 -31.95 22.89
N ALA A 134 4.92 -33.01 22.62
CA ALA A 134 3.70 -32.93 21.80
C ALA A 134 2.58 -32.10 22.49
N LYS A 135 2.49 -32.13 23.82
CA LYS A 135 1.45 -31.41 24.57
C LYS A 135 1.75 -29.90 24.72
N ILE A 136 3.01 -29.50 24.57
CA ILE A 136 3.45 -28.09 24.60
C ILE A 136 3.30 -27.44 23.21
N GLU A 137 3.52 -28.18 22.12
CA GLU A 137 3.25 -27.68 20.77
C GLU A 137 1.76 -27.40 20.50
N VAL A 138 0.86 -28.22 21.06
CA VAL A 138 -0.59 -28.09 20.86
C VAL A 138 -1.20 -26.87 21.56
N ARG A 139 -0.57 -26.33 22.63
CA ARG A 139 -1.14 -25.21 23.41
C ARG A 139 -0.75 -23.82 22.90
N ASN A 140 0.23 -23.73 21.99
CA ASN A 140 0.81 -22.47 21.50
C ASN A 140 0.49 -22.17 20.03
N GLN A 141 -0.10 -23.13 19.29
CA GLN A 141 -0.69 -22.86 17.98
C GLN A 141 -1.90 -21.91 18.09
N ASP A 142 -2.49 -21.75 19.27
CA ASP A 142 -3.70 -20.94 19.50
C ASP A 142 -3.51 -19.43 19.37
N ALA A 143 -2.28 -18.91 19.27
CA ALA A 143 -2.02 -17.47 19.21
C ALA A 143 -1.39 -16.99 17.89
N VAL A 144 -0.87 -17.88 17.05
CA VAL A 144 -0.25 -17.49 15.78
C VAL A 144 -0.95 -18.11 14.59
N PHE A 145 -1.47 -17.23 13.73
CA PHE A 145 -2.32 -17.56 12.60
C PHE A 145 -1.66 -17.19 11.27
N LYS A 146 -2.06 -17.89 10.22
CA LYS A 146 -1.82 -17.57 8.81
C LYS A 146 -3.11 -17.05 8.19
N LEU A 147 -2.98 -16.53 6.98
CA LEU A 147 -4.12 -16.02 6.21
C LEU A 147 -5.13 -17.13 5.87
N ASP A 148 -4.69 -18.37 5.78
CA ASP A 148 -5.56 -19.53 5.52
C ASP A 148 -6.42 -19.97 6.73
N ASP A 149 -6.21 -19.38 7.92
CA ASP A 149 -6.92 -19.77 9.14
C ASP A 149 -8.30 -19.10 9.24
N PHE A 150 -9.30 -19.68 8.57
CA PHE A 150 -10.66 -19.15 8.43
C PHE A 150 -11.32 -18.69 9.75
N LYS A 151 -11.11 -19.40 10.87
CA LYS A 151 -11.74 -19.08 12.17
C LYS A 151 -11.22 -17.77 12.77
N THR A 152 -10.00 -17.37 12.47
CA THR A 152 -9.37 -16.16 13.03
C THR A 152 -9.26 -15.03 12.01
N MET A 153 -9.49 -15.34 10.73
CA MET A 153 -9.47 -14.38 9.64
C MET A 153 -10.43 -13.22 9.87
N THR A 154 -11.63 -13.46 10.41
CA THR A 154 -12.58 -12.38 10.76
C THR A 154 -12.01 -11.42 11.81
N ALA A 155 -11.33 -11.93 12.83
CA ALA A 155 -10.71 -11.10 13.87
C ALA A 155 -9.53 -10.30 13.30
N ILE A 156 -8.66 -10.94 12.51
CA ILE A 156 -7.53 -10.26 11.83
C ILE A 156 -8.06 -9.16 10.90
N GLN A 157 -9.13 -9.44 10.16
CA GLN A 157 -9.78 -8.45 9.30
C GLN A 157 -10.33 -7.27 10.10
N GLN A 158 -11.01 -7.51 11.23
CA GLN A 158 -11.53 -6.43 12.10
C GLN A 158 -10.40 -5.59 12.68
N ILE A 159 -9.36 -6.24 13.23
CA ILE A 159 -8.17 -5.59 13.77
C ILE A 159 -7.47 -4.75 12.68
N ALA A 160 -7.30 -5.32 11.48
CA ALA A 160 -6.71 -4.61 10.34
C ALA A 160 -7.59 -3.44 9.85
N ALA A 161 -8.92 -3.58 9.91
CA ALA A 161 -9.86 -2.52 9.55
C ALA A 161 -9.77 -1.31 10.49
N GLN A 162 -9.43 -1.55 11.77
CA GLN A 162 -9.36 -0.53 12.82
C GLN A 162 -7.96 0.08 12.97
N HIS A 163 -6.91 -0.74 12.84
CA HIS A 163 -5.54 -0.34 13.15
C HIS A 163 -4.58 -0.40 11.94
N GLY A 164 -5.06 -0.90 10.80
CA GLY A 164 -4.26 -1.04 9.59
C GLY A 164 -3.73 0.29 9.07
N ARG A 165 -2.47 0.27 8.65
CA ARG A 165 -1.75 1.40 8.03
C ARG A 165 -1.16 0.99 6.69
N VAL A 166 -0.62 1.92 5.93
CA VAL A 166 0.06 1.63 4.65
C VAL A 166 1.19 0.64 4.85
N ALA A 167 2.02 0.80 5.89
CA ALA A 167 3.15 -0.09 6.19
C ALA A 167 2.76 -1.56 6.41
N HIS A 168 1.49 -1.85 6.71
CA HIS A 168 0.95 -3.21 6.86
C HIS A 168 0.64 -3.89 5.52
N MET A 169 1.53 -3.72 4.54
CA MET A 169 1.41 -4.34 3.20
C MET A 169 1.36 -5.88 3.30
N GLY A 170 2.05 -6.44 4.29
CA GLY A 170 2.16 -7.89 4.51
C GLY A 170 0.86 -8.59 4.88
N ILE A 171 -0.20 -7.83 5.17
CA ILE A 171 -1.49 -8.40 5.57
C ILE A 171 -2.13 -9.22 4.44
N LEU A 172 -1.80 -8.93 3.18
CA LEU A 172 -2.28 -9.65 2.00
C LEU A 172 -1.26 -10.67 1.46
N ASP A 173 -0.21 -10.99 2.23
CA ASP A 173 0.84 -11.91 1.83
C ASP A 173 0.86 -13.13 2.75
N HIS A 174 0.56 -14.29 2.17
CA HIS A 174 0.54 -15.60 2.83
C HIS A 174 1.84 -16.00 3.55
N SER A 175 2.95 -15.35 3.22
CA SER A 175 4.23 -15.60 3.90
C SER A 175 4.38 -14.83 5.23
N TYR A 176 3.43 -13.95 5.58
CA TYR A 176 3.31 -13.36 6.91
C TYR A 176 2.53 -14.25 7.87
N ARG A 177 2.75 -14.03 9.16
CA ARG A 177 2.05 -14.65 10.28
C ARG A 177 1.47 -13.55 11.15
N PHE A 178 0.38 -13.85 11.83
CA PHE A 178 -0.28 -12.95 12.76
C PHE A 178 -0.21 -13.53 14.15
N PHE A 179 0.48 -12.85 15.07
CA PHE A 179 0.30 -13.14 16.49
C PHE A 179 -0.92 -12.35 16.96
N VAL A 180 -1.93 -13.01 17.50
CA VAL A 180 -3.16 -12.40 18.02
C VAL A 180 -3.17 -12.58 19.54
N ASN A 181 -3.43 -11.51 20.27
CA ASN A 181 -3.48 -11.58 21.74
C ASN A 181 -4.65 -12.45 22.24
N LYS A 182 -4.62 -12.82 23.51
CA LYS A 182 -5.65 -13.69 24.11
C LYS A 182 -7.07 -13.13 24.01
N SER A 183 -7.25 -11.81 24.08
CA SER A 183 -8.56 -11.17 23.94
C SER A 183 -9.05 -11.05 22.50
N LYS A 184 -8.20 -11.38 21.51
CA LYS A 184 -8.49 -11.24 20.06
C LYS A 184 -8.85 -9.81 19.64
N THR A 185 -8.31 -8.81 20.33
CA THR A 185 -8.50 -7.38 20.03
C THR A 185 -7.25 -6.75 19.41
N ALA A 186 -6.11 -7.43 19.48
CA ALA A 186 -4.83 -6.88 19.07
C ALA A 186 -4.00 -7.92 18.32
N ALA A 187 -3.20 -7.47 17.35
CA ALA A 187 -2.33 -8.36 16.59
C ALA A 187 -0.97 -7.76 16.20
N LEU A 188 -0.03 -8.64 15.89
CA LEU A 188 1.24 -8.32 15.24
C LEU A 188 1.35 -9.09 13.93
N SER A 189 1.54 -8.39 12.81
CA SER A 189 1.87 -9.01 11.52
C SER A 189 3.39 -9.15 11.39
N PHE A 190 3.91 -10.36 11.19
CA PHE A 190 5.36 -10.59 11.20
C PHE A 190 5.84 -11.72 10.27
N LYS A 191 7.13 -11.67 9.94
CA LYS A 191 7.87 -12.75 9.30
C LYS A 191 9.01 -13.21 10.20
N VAL A 192 9.28 -14.51 10.25
CA VAL A 192 10.50 -15.02 10.89
C VAL A 192 11.62 -15.09 9.85
N ARG A 193 12.72 -14.39 10.09
CA ARG A 193 13.92 -14.40 9.25
C ARG A 193 15.16 -14.42 10.14
N ASN A 194 16.09 -15.34 9.87
CA ASN A 194 17.39 -15.44 10.55
C ASN A 194 17.28 -15.47 12.10
N GLY A 195 16.26 -16.13 12.64
CA GLY A 195 16.01 -16.20 14.09
C GLY A 195 15.46 -14.90 14.69
N VAL A 196 14.90 -14.01 13.89
CA VAL A 196 14.27 -12.75 14.31
C VAL A 196 12.83 -12.71 13.80
N ALA A 197 11.88 -12.41 14.68
CA ALA A 197 10.53 -12.02 14.30
C ALA A 197 10.55 -10.55 13.87
N VAL A 198 10.44 -10.32 12.56
CA VAL A 198 10.38 -8.97 12.00
C VAL A 198 8.91 -8.58 11.82
N ILE A 199 8.45 -7.66 12.66
CA ILE A 199 7.11 -7.09 12.62
C ILE A 199 7.02 -6.11 11.44
N GLY A 200 5.98 -6.23 10.62
CA GLY A 200 5.70 -5.30 9.52
C GLY A 200 4.71 -4.23 9.98
N GLY A 201 5.17 -2.98 10.03
CA GLY A 201 4.37 -1.87 10.54
C GLY A 201 4.40 -1.74 12.05
N ASP A 202 3.33 -1.16 12.58
CA ASP A 202 3.10 -0.97 14.01
C ASP A 202 2.39 -2.21 14.60
N PRO A 203 2.31 -2.32 15.93
CA PRO A 203 1.30 -3.17 16.53
C PRO A 203 -0.11 -2.76 16.10
N LEU A 204 -0.92 -3.74 15.68
CA LEU A 204 -2.31 -3.52 15.27
C LEU A 204 -3.21 -3.52 16.51
N CYS A 205 -3.17 -2.43 17.27
CA CYS A 205 -3.97 -2.23 18.48
C CYS A 205 -4.05 -0.74 18.85
N ASN A 206 -4.78 -0.41 19.91
CA ASN A 206 -4.70 0.92 20.50
C ASN A 206 -3.36 1.13 21.23
N GLU A 207 -2.94 2.38 21.38
CA GLU A 207 -1.63 2.71 21.94
C GLU A 207 -1.43 2.17 23.37
N HIS A 208 -2.50 2.17 24.18
CA HIS A 208 -2.45 1.67 25.56
C HIS A 208 -2.35 0.14 25.67
N GLU A 209 -2.68 -0.61 24.61
CA GLU A 209 -2.61 -2.09 24.58
C GLU A 209 -1.22 -2.60 24.13
N ILE A 210 -0.37 -1.72 23.59
CA ILE A 210 0.96 -2.06 23.08
C ILE A 210 1.83 -2.79 24.14
N PRO A 211 1.94 -2.32 25.39
CA PRO A 211 2.79 -2.98 26.39
C PRO A 211 2.37 -4.42 26.65
N ASP A 212 1.06 -4.68 26.77
CA ASP A 212 0.52 -6.00 27.09
C ASP A 212 0.69 -6.95 25.90
N LEU A 213 0.36 -6.49 24.69
CA LEU A 213 0.55 -7.27 23.46
C LEU A 213 2.02 -7.68 23.27
N LEU A 214 2.97 -6.76 23.49
CA LEU A 214 4.39 -7.06 23.35
C LEU A 214 4.93 -7.94 24.48
N THR A 215 4.30 -7.91 25.66
CA THR A 215 4.60 -8.82 26.76
C THR A 215 4.16 -10.25 26.42
N GLU A 216 2.92 -10.44 25.95
CA GLU A 216 2.44 -11.75 25.48
C GLU A 216 3.31 -12.28 24.34
N PHE A 217 3.64 -11.42 23.38
CA PHE A 217 4.50 -11.81 22.27
C PHE A 217 5.94 -12.15 22.72
N THR A 218 6.43 -11.54 23.80
CA THR A 218 7.75 -11.88 24.36
C THR A 218 7.78 -13.29 24.90
N THR A 219 6.72 -13.76 25.55
CA THR A 219 6.60 -15.17 25.97
C THR A 219 6.69 -16.12 24.78
N TYR A 220 5.94 -15.85 23.71
CA TYR A 220 6.01 -16.63 22.47
C TYR A 220 7.44 -16.62 21.90
N ARG A 221 8.07 -15.44 21.77
CA ARG A 221 9.43 -15.33 21.23
C ARG A 221 10.47 -16.09 22.05
N GLN A 222 10.38 -16.06 23.37
CA GLN A 222 11.33 -16.76 24.25
C GLN A 222 11.25 -18.27 24.04
N GLN A 223 10.04 -18.83 23.96
CA GLN A 223 9.81 -20.26 23.69
C GLN A 223 10.37 -20.69 22.33
N HIS A 224 10.36 -19.78 21.34
CA HIS A 224 10.86 -20.05 19.99
C HIS A 224 12.28 -19.49 19.72
N HIS A 225 12.97 -18.98 20.75
CA HIS A 225 14.30 -18.37 20.65
C HIS A 225 14.43 -17.26 19.58
N LEU A 226 13.41 -16.40 19.47
CA LEU A 226 13.33 -15.35 18.46
C LEU A 226 13.75 -13.97 18.98
N GLY A 227 14.63 -13.30 18.25
CA GLY A 227 14.81 -11.85 18.34
C GLY A 227 13.57 -11.08 17.85
N ILE A 228 13.57 -9.76 18.00
CA ILE A 228 12.47 -8.90 17.52
C ILE A 228 13.03 -7.66 16.82
N ALA A 229 12.38 -7.26 15.73
CA ALA A 229 12.57 -5.94 15.13
C ALA A 229 11.30 -5.49 14.43
N PHE A 230 11.17 -4.19 14.17
CA PHE A 230 10.04 -3.62 13.42
C PHE A 230 10.55 -2.98 12.14
N MET A 231 9.86 -3.25 11.04
CA MET A 231 10.11 -2.66 9.73
C MET A 231 8.90 -1.82 9.32
N GLY A 232 9.11 -0.52 9.14
CA GLY A 232 8.03 0.40 8.76
C GLY A 232 7.18 0.86 9.93
N ALA A 233 7.78 0.96 11.13
CA ALA A 233 7.11 1.53 12.28
C ALA A 233 6.88 3.04 12.07
N SER A 234 5.76 3.56 12.56
CA SER A 234 5.38 4.97 12.44
C SER A 234 6.03 5.86 13.51
N GLU A 235 5.99 7.17 13.27
CA GLU A 235 6.39 8.15 14.28
C GLU A 235 5.52 8.12 15.55
N SER A 236 4.23 7.77 15.44
CA SER A 236 3.34 7.69 16.61
C SER A 236 3.75 6.54 17.54
N PHE A 237 3.99 5.35 16.98
CA PHE A 237 4.53 4.21 17.74
C PHE A 237 5.89 4.52 18.38
N LEU A 238 6.75 5.22 17.63
CA LEU A 238 8.05 5.63 18.15
C LEU A 238 7.93 6.54 19.38
N THR A 239 7.06 7.54 19.30
CA THR A 239 6.93 8.55 20.34
C THR A 239 6.20 8.00 21.56
N ALA A 240 5.14 7.22 21.36
CA ALA A 240 4.36 6.62 22.44
C ALA A 240 5.11 5.49 23.16
N TYR A 241 5.91 4.69 22.45
CA TYR A 241 6.46 3.46 23.01
C TYR A 241 7.98 3.29 22.84
N ALA A 242 8.51 3.37 21.61
CA ALA A 242 9.91 2.99 21.36
C ALA A 242 10.94 3.94 22.00
N LYS A 243 10.74 5.26 21.87
CA LYS A 243 11.64 6.29 22.42
C LYS A 243 11.65 6.29 23.96
N PRO A 244 10.51 6.23 24.68
CA PRO A 244 10.50 6.08 26.14
C PRO A 244 11.27 4.85 26.62
N ASN A 245 11.19 3.73 25.88
CA ASN A 245 11.92 2.50 26.18
C ASN A 245 13.38 2.49 25.68
N LYS A 246 13.90 3.63 25.17
CA LYS A 246 15.28 3.80 24.69
C LYS A 246 15.66 2.83 23.57
N TRP A 247 14.70 2.43 22.75
CA TRP A 247 14.95 1.54 21.62
C TRP A 247 15.77 2.23 20.54
N THR A 248 16.52 1.44 19.78
CA THR A 248 17.28 1.94 18.65
C THR A 248 16.36 2.13 17.45
N THR A 249 16.41 3.31 16.81
CA THR A 249 15.55 3.65 15.68
C THR A 249 16.36 4.19 14.50
N ILE A 250 15.95 3.84 13.29
CA ILE A 250 16.52 4.35 12.04
C ILE A 250 15.38 4.82 11.14
N ARG A 251 15.24 6.12 10.90
CA ARG A 251 14.31 6.64 9.89
C ARG A 251 14.84 6.25 8.52
N PHE A 252 14.10 5.44 7.77
CA PHE A 252 14.59 4.91 6.49
C PHE A 252 13.71 5.32 5.31
N ALA A 253 12.50 5.77 5.56
CA ALA A 253 11.58 6.12 4.49
C ALA A 253 10.51 7.12 4.94
N THR A 254 9.79 7.64 3.97
CA THR A 254 8.57 8.43 4.14
C THR A 254 7.44 7.76 3.39
N GLU A 255 6.31 7.56 4.06
CA GLU A 255 5.04 7.22 3.44
C GLU A 255 4.48 8.46 2.75
N ARG A 256 4.19 8.35 1.44
CA ARG A 256 3.65 9.45 0.65
C ARG A 256 2.13 9.37 0.58
N VAL A 257 1.45 10.49 0.76
CA VAL A 257 -0.02 10.55 0.76
C VAL A 257 -0.52 11.54 -0.29
N LEU A 258 -1.54 11.16 -1.07
CA LEU A 258 -2.33 12.09 -1.88
C LEU A 258 -3.59 12.48 -1.10
N ASN A 259 -4.01 13.74 -1.21
CA ASN A 259 -5.28 14.21 -0.68
C ASN A 259 -6.31 14.40 -1.81
N PRO A 260 -7.25 13.48 -2.05
CA PRO A 260 -8.23 13.60 -3.13
C PRO A 260 -9.12 14.86 -3.06
N GLN A 261 -9.25 15.48 -1.88
CA GLN A 261 -10.07 16.68 -1.69
C GLN A 261 -9.37 17.96 -2.17
N THR A 262 -8.04 18.03 -2.05
CA THR A 262 -7.27 19.26 -2.28
C THR A 262 -6.19 19.13 -3.36
N ASN A 263 -5.97 17.94 -3.90
CA ASN A 263 -4.90 17.67 -4.84
C ASN A 263 -5.02 18.50 -6.14
N GLU A 264 -3.93 19.18 -6.51
CA GLU A 264 -3.92 20.08 -7.68
C GLU A 264 -4.16 19.39 -9.03
N VAL A 265 -3.80 18.10 -9.17
CA VAL A 265 -4.04 17.35 -10.41
C VAL A 265 -5.52 17.02 -10.53
N ILE A 266 -6.18 16.70 -9.42
CA ILE A 266 -7.60 16.37 -9.34
C ILE A 266 -8.49 17.60 -9.52
N LEU A 267 -8.05 18.73 -8.98
CA LEU A 267 -8.67 20.04 -9.22
C LEU A 267 -8.34 20.63 -10.61
N GLU A 268 -7.62 19.87 -11.46
CA GLU A 268 -7.16 20.27 -12.80
C GLU A 268 -6.32 21.57 -12.86
N ASN A 269 -5.77 21.98 -11.73
CA ASN A 269 -4.86 23.13 -11.62
C ASN A 269 -3.44 22.79 -12.09
N SER A 270 -3.07 21.51 -12.06
CA SER A 270 -1.78 21.01 -12.57
C SER A 270 -1.93 19.65 -13.29
N GLY A 271 -0.83 18.98 -13.64
CA GLY A 271 -0.88 17.64 -14.24
C GLY A 271 -1.43 17.55 -15.67
N LYS A 272 -1.46 18.66 -16.44
CA LYS A 272 -2.04 18.74 -17.81
C LYS A 272 -1.69 17.56 -18.74
N ARG A 273 -0.44 17.10 -18.74
CA ARG A 273 0.01 15.96 -19.56
C ARG A 273 -0.72 14.66 -19.18
N ILE A 274 -0.87 14.41 -17.89
CA ILE A 274 -1.52 13.22 -17.34
C ILE A 274 -3.02 13.25 -17.65
N LEU A 275 -3.66 14.41 -17.41
CA LEU A 275 -5.09 14.61 -17.70
C LEU A 275 -5.39 14.49 -19.20
N THR A 276 -4.58 15.12 -20.05
CA THR A 276 -4.74 15.03 -21.52
C THR A 276 -4.65 13.58 -21.99
N LYS A 277 -3.68 12.83 -21.47
CA LYS A 277 -3.51 11.41 -21.80
C LYS A 277 -4.67 10.57 -21.31
N SER A 278 -5.15 10.82 -20.09
CA SER A 278 -6.32 10.14 -19.51
C SER A 278 -7.58 10.38 -20.34
N ARG A 279 -7.80 11.61 -20.80
CA ARG A 279 -8.89 11.95 -21.75
C ARG A 279 -8.73 11.23 -23.09
N GLN A 280 -7.51 11.08 -23.61
CA GLN A 280 -7.27 10.34 -24.86
C GLN A 280 -7.53 8.84 -24.71
N LEU A 281 -7.10 8.26 -23.59
CA LEU A 281 -7.32 6.84 -23.28
C LEU A 281 -8.82 6.52 -23.18
N THR A 282 -9.58 7.35 -22.47
CA THR A 282 -11.02 7.14 -22.23
C THR A 282 -11.92 7.57 -23.39
N ASN A 283 -11.39 8.32 -24.37
CA ASN A 283 -12.18 8.73 -25.53
C ASN A 283 -12.48 7.54 -26.46
N LYS A 284 -13.77 7.31 -26.73
CA LYS A 284 -14.28 6.18 -27.53
C LYS A 284 -13.65 6.05 -28.92
N SER A 285 -13.37 7.16 -29.61
CA SER A 285 -12.79 7.15 -30.96
C SER A 285 -11.25 7.17 -30.96
N LYS A 286 -10.62 7.18 -29.78
CA LYS A 286 -9.15 7.16 -29.63
C LYS A 286 -8.73 5.90 -28.90
N GLY A 287 -8.58 5.96 -27.57
CA GLY A 287 -8.14 4.82 -26.78
C GLY A 287 -9.27 3.81 -26.51
N GLY A 288 -10.52 4.27 -26.42
CA GLY A 288 -11.68 3.43 -26.13
C GLY A 288 -11.58 2.63 -24.84
N ILE A 289 -10.71 3.04 -23.90
CA ILE A 289 -10.54 2.38 -22.62
C ILE A 289 -11.77 2.65 -21.77
N THR A 290 -12.36 1.58 -21.26
CA THR A 290 -13.47 1.65 -20.31
C THR A 290 -12.96 1.49 -18.88
N MET A 291 -13.75 2.00 -17.95
CA MET A 291 -13.43 2.12 -16.53
C MET A 291 -14.40 1.26 -15.74
N GLY A 292 -13.94 0.62 -14.69
CA GLY A 292 -14.80 -0.14 -13.81
C GLY A 292 -14.24 -0.23 -12.42
N VAL A 293 -15.09 -0.67 -11.51
CA VAL A 293 -14.79 -0.72 -10.09
C VAL A 293 -15.56 -1.85 -9.44
N TYR A 294 -14.89 -2.51 -8.49
CA TYR A 294 -15.33 -3.77 -7.92
C TYR A 294 -14.90 -3.86 -6.46
N ALA A 295 -15.86 -3.83 -5.53
CA ALA A 295 -15.63 -4.21 -4.14
C ALA A 295 -16.31 -5.55 -3.84
N PRO A 296 -15.57 -6.63 -3.47
CA PRO A 296 -16.17 -7.92 -3.14
C PRO A 296 -17.20 -7.84 -2.01
N ALA A 297 -16.99 -6.93 -1.04
CA ALA A 297 -17.92 -6.69 0.06
C ALA A 297 -19.30 -6.16 -0.38
N VAL A 298 -19.36 -5.51 -1.55
CA VAL A 298 -20.56 -4.88 -2.08
C VAL A 298 -21.19 -5.74 -3.18
N HIS A 299 -20.38 -6.24 -4.11
CA HIS A 299 -20.85 -6.98 -5.28
C HIS A 299 -20.89 -8.51 -5.08
N GLY A 300 -20.38 -9.02 -3.97
CA GLY A 300 -20.11 -10.44 -3.82
C GLY A 300 -18.99 -10.94 -4.74
N THR A 301 -18.87 -12.26 -4.86
CA THR A 301 -17.79 -12.92 -5.60
C THR A 301 -18.08 -12.95 -7.11
N ASN A 302 -17.30 -12.19 -7.89
CA ASN A 302 -17.30 -12.28 -9.35
C ASN A 302 -16.08 -13.09 -9.81
N GLN A 303 -16.24 -14.41 -9.94
CA GLN A 303 -15.12 -15.33 -10.20
C GLN A 303 -14.36 -14.99 -11.50
N GLN A 304 -15.06 -14.62 -12.57
CA GLN A 304 -14.44 -14.29 -13.86
C GLN A 304 -13.57 -13.03 -13.76
N LEU A 305 -14.09 -11.96 -13.15
CA LEU A 305 -13.33 -10.73 -12.95
C LEU A 305 -12.15 -10.97 -12.01
N GLN A 306 -12.36 -11.63 -10.87
CA GLN A 306 -11.29 -11.94 -9.92
C GLN A 306 -10.16 -12.74 -10.58
N SER A 307 -10.50 -13.77 -11.36
CA SER A 307 -9.52 -14.56 -12.12
C SER A 307 -8.75 -13.71 -13.13
N SER A 308 -9.42 -12.77 -13.79
CA SER A 308 -8.78 -11.83 -14.72
C SER A 308 -7.81 -10.89 -14.01
N LEU A 309 -8.17 -10.36 -12.84
CA LEU A 309 -7.30 -9.50 -12.02
C LEU A 309 -6.08 -10.26 -11.48
N ILE A 310 -6.27 -11.50 -11.00
CA ILE A 310 -5.17 -12.37 -10.56
C ILE A 310 -4.22 -12.66 -11.73
N THR A 311 -4.75 -13.04 -12.88
CA THR A 311 -3.94 -13.34 -14.08
C THR A 311 -3.11 -12.12 -14.50
N LEU A 312 -3.69 -10.93 -14.48
CA LEU A 312 -2.96 -9.69 -14.77
C LEU A 312 -1.85 -9.44 -13.74
N TYR A 313 -2.15 -9.60 -12.45
CA TYR A 313 -1.16 -9.45 -11.38
C TYR A 313 0.02 -10.42 -11.54
N ASP A 314 -0.26 -11.68 -11.81
CA ASP A 314 0.76 -12.71 -11.98
C ASP A 314 1.62 -12.45 -13.22
N ALA A 315 1.02 -12.03 -14.34
CA ALA A 315 1.75 -11.66 -15.56
C ALA A 315 2.68 -10.47 -15.32
N TRP A 316 2.17 -9.39 -14.71
CA TRP A 316 2.97 -8.22 -14.33
C TRP A 316 4.12 -8.61 -13.38
N ARG A 317 3.83 -9.45 -12.39
CA ARG A 317 4.81 -9.91 -11.42
C ARG A 317 5.89 -10.78 -12.07
N ALA A 318 5.53 -11.65 -13.02
CA ALA A 318 6.46 -12.48 -13.76
C ALA A 318 7.43 -11.64 -14.59
N GLU A 319 6.91 -10.65 -15.35
CA GLU A 319 7.74 -9.71 -16.12
C GLU A 319 8.70 -8.94 -15.20
N ARG A 320 8.17 -8.38 -14.11
CA ARG A 320 8.98 -7.66 -13.11
C ARG A 320 10.09 -8.54 -12.53
N ASN A 321 9.77 -9.77 -12.13
CA ASN A 321 10.75 -10.70 -11.55
C ASN A 321 11.78 -11.19 -12.59
N GLY A 322 11.45 -11.16 -13.88
CA GLY A 322 12.36 -11.42 -14.99
C GLY A 322 13.38 -10.31 -15.26
N SER A 323 13.18 -9.10 -14.69
CA SER A 323 14.11 -7.98 -14.84
C SER A 323 15.48 -8.29 -14.23
N ALA A 324 16.55 -7.91 -14.94
CA ALA A 324 17.93 -8.05 -14.46
C ALA A 324 18.27 -7.15 -13.26
N SER A 325 17.47 -6.10 -13.04
CA SER A 325 17.70 -5.13 -11.96
C SER A 325 17.27 -5.68 -10.58
N PRO A 326 18.09 -5.55 -9.52
CA PRO A 326 17.67 -5.90 -8.17
C PRO A 326 16.57 -4.94 -7.71
N GLN A 327 15.37 -5.45 -7.48
CA GLN A 327 14.25 -4.67 -6.94
C GLN A 327 13.94 -5.13 -5.52
N ALA A 328 13.81 -4.17 -4.60
CA ALA A 328 13.34 -4.46 -3.24
C ALA A 328 11.83 -4.71 -3.30
N PHE A 329 11.37 -5.84 -2.75
CA PHE A 329 9.96 -6.09 -2.57
C PHE A 329 9.74 -6.89 -1.29
N ILE A 330 8.74 -6.47 -0.53
CA ILE A 330 8.48 -7.00 0.80
C ILE A 330 7.36 -8.05 0.76
N THR A 331 6.46 -7.95 -0.23
CA THR A 331 5.22 -8.71 -0.29
C THR A 331 4.96 -9.37 -1.64
N VAL A 332 4.23 -10.48 -1.56
CA VAL A 332 3.55 -11.13 -2.68
C VAL A 332 2.06 -11.04 -2.36
N TYR A 333 1.30 -10.28 -3.16
CA TYR A 333 -0.09 -10.03 -2.87
C TYR A 333 -0.96 -11.19 -3.33
N ASP A 334 -1.83 -11.63 -2.43
CA ASP A 334 -3.11 -12.21 -2.78
C ASP A 334 -4.15 -11.07 -2.73
N PRO A 335 -4.62 -10.57 -3.89
CA PRO A 335 -5.55 -9.45 -3.94
C PRO A 335 -6.83 -9.70 -3.14
N PHE A 336 -7.28 -10.95 -3.05
CA PHE A 336 -8.59 -11.32 -2.49
C PHE A 336 -8.51 -11.99 -1.13
N ALA A 337 -7.34 -11.98 -0.48
CA ALA A 337 -7.18 -12.59 0.83
C ALA A 337 -8.06 -11.93 1.92
N ILE A 338 -8.18 -10.60 1.92
CA ILE A 338 -9.05 -9.88 2.89
C ILE A 338 -10.09 -9.06 2.12
N PRO A 339 -11.06 -9.72 1.48
CA PRO A 339 -11.92 -9.10 0.47
C PRO A 339 -12.80 -7.98 1.03
N ALA A 340 -13.08 -7.98 2.34
CA ALA A 340 -13.90 -6.95 2.96
C ALA A 340 -13.20 -5.58 3.09
N LEU A 341 -11.87 -5.53 2.96
CA LEU A 341 -11.11 -4.28 3.04
C LEU A 341 -10.66 -3.77 1.67
N MET A 342 -11.06 -4.45 0.59
CA MET A 342 -10.51 -4.23 -0.75
C MET A 342 -11.57 -3.66 -1.68
N THR A 343 -11.20 -2.57 -2.36
CA THR A 343 -11.90 -2.04 -3.53
C THR A 343 -10.94 -2.04 -4.70
N PHE A 344 -11.35 -2.59 -5.83
CA PHE A 344 -10.54 -2.65 -7.05
C PHE A 344 -11.07 -1.66 -8.06
N ILE A 345 -10.18 -0.88 -8.65
CA ILE A 345 -10.47 -0.06 -9.80
C ILE A 345 -9.72 -0.67 -10.97
N TYR A 346 -10.38 -0.85 -12.11
CA TYR A 346 -9.78 -1.50 -13.26
C TYR A 346 -10.14 -0.80 -14.56
N THR A 347 -9.33 -1.04 -15.58
CA THR A 347 -9.56 -0.57 -16.95
C THR A 347 -9.70 -1.76 -17.89
N ARG A 348 -10.52 -1.60 -18.93
CA ARG A 348 -10.63 -2.57 -20.02
C ARG A 348 -10.36 -1.94 -21.37
N THR A 349 -9.73 -2.70 -22.25
CA THR A 349 -9.58 -2.34 -23.67
C THR A 349 -10.92 -2.39 -24.40
N PRO A 350 -11.02 -1.84 -25.62
CA PRO A 350 -12.27 -1.84 -26.40
C PRO A 350 -12.85 -3.24 -26.68
N ASP A 351 -12.01 -4.27 -26.66
CA ASP A 351 -12.39 -5.68 -26.79
C ASP A 351 -12.95 -6.30 -25.48
N GLY A 352 -12.98 -5.53 -24.39
CA GLY A 352 -13.47 -5.97 -23.08
C GLY A 352 -12.42 -6.62 -22.17
N THR A 353 -11.18 -6.78 -22.62
CA THR A 353 -10.09 -7.39 -21.86
C THR A 353 -9.58 -6.44 -20.75
N VAL A 354 -9.40 -6.94 -19.53
CA VAL A 354 -8.81 -6.13 -18.45
C VAL A 354 -7.33 -5.87 -18.76
N ASN A 355 -6.93 -4.60 -18.77
CA ASN A 355 -5.57 -4.18 -19.12
C ASN A 355 -4.85 -3.40 -18.01
N GLY A 356 -5.48 -3.19 -16.87
CA GLY A 356 -4.85 -2.63 -15.68
C GLY A 356 -5.80 -2.62 -14.49
N PHE A 357 -5.24 -2.63 -13.28
CA PHE A 357 -6.01 -2.39 -12.07
C PHE A 357 -5.19 -1.75 -10.95
N ALA A 358 -5.89 -1.03 -10.08
CA ALA A 358 -5.41 -0.54 -8.80
C ALA A 358 -6.24 -1.15 -7.68
N ALA A 359 -5.57 -1.72 -6.67
CA ALA A 359 -6.21 -2.23 -5.48
C ALA A 359 -6.13 -1.18 -4.36
N LEU A 360 -7.29 -0.78 -3.86
CA LEU A 360 -7.45 0.15 -2.75
C LEU A 360 -7.79 -0.64 -1.48
N ARG A 361 -6.85 -0.68 -0.54
CA ARG A 361 -7.07 -1.27 0.78
C ARG A 361 -7.48 -0.20 1.78
N ARG A 362 -8.59 -0.39 2.47
CA ARG A 362 -9.04 0.50 3.55
C ARG A 362 -8.03 0.50 4.72
N LEU A 363 -7.82 1.68 5.31
CA LEU A 363 -6.95 1.89 6.47
C LEU A 363 -7.77 2.20 7.73
N GLY A 364 -7.18 1.94 8.89
CA GLY A 364 -7.75 2.24 10.20
C GLY A 364 -8.01 3.73 10.43
N SER A 365 -7.24 4.60 9.78
CA SER A 365 -7.43 6.05 9.79
C SER A 365 -8.63 6.55 8.98
N GLY A 366 -9.34 5.66 8.26
CA GLY A 366 -10.42 6.02 7.34
C GLY A 366 -9.96 6.39 5.92
N GLY A 367 -8.64 6.42 5.67
CA GLY A 367 -8.07 6.56 4.32
C GLY A 367 -7.93 5.22 3.59
N TYR A 368 -7.29 5.27 2.42
CA TYR A 368 -6.98 4.09 1.61
C TYR A 368 -5.49 4.00 1.28
N HIS A 369 -5.00 2.80 1.03
CA HIS A 369 -3.68 2.53 0.47
C HIS A 369 -3.86 1.93 -0.93
N VAL A 370 -3.19 2.51 -1.93
CA VAL A 370 -3.18 1.95 -3.28
C VAL A 370 -1.95 1.07 -3.49
N ASP A 371 -2.15 -0.25 -3.53
CA ASP A 371 -1.12 -1.21 -3.94
C ASP A 371 -1.76 -2.61 -4.17
N PRO A 372 -1.51 -3.28 -5.31
CA PRO A 372 -0.78 -2.79 -6.49
C PRO A 372 -1.56 -1.76 -7.31
N CYS A 373 -0.85 -0.90 -8.05
CA CYS A 373 -1.38 -0.10 -9.16
C CYS A 373 -0.59 -0.43 -10.43
N ILE A 374 -1.17 -1.28 -11.28
CA ILE A 374 -0.45 -1.95 -12.35
C ILE A 374 -1.20 -1.93 -13.67
N ALA A 375 -0.43 -1.89 -14.74
CA ALA A 375 -0.91 -2.06 -16.10
C ALA A 375 -0.37 -3.38 -16.66
N ALA A 376 -1.12 -4.00 -17.57
CA ALA A 376 -0.69 -5.21 -18.22
C ALA A 376 0.63 -4.99 -18.98
N PRO A 377 1.53 -5.99 -19.02
CA PRO A 377 2.72 -5.97 -19.87
C PRO A 377 2.36 -5.58 -21.32
N GLY A 378 3.09 -4.61 -21.89
CA GLY A 378 2.85 -4.13 -23.25
C GLY A 378 1.58 -3.28 -23.47
N SER A 379 0.86 -2.92 -22.40
CA SER A 379 -0.31 -2.03 -22.50
C SER A 379 0.07 -0.62 -22.98
N VAL A 380 -0.94 0.11 -23.47
CA VAL A 380 -0.77 1.51 -23.85
C VAL A 380 -0.26 2.30 -22.65
N HIS A 381 0.77 3.12 -22.85
CA HIS A 381 1.35 3.90 -21.78
C HIS A 381 0.29 4.77 -21.09
N GLY A 382 0.38 4.95 -19.77
CA GLY A 382 -0.49 5.85 -19.00
C GLY A 382 -1.71 5.18 -18.35
N ILE A 383 -1.87 3.86 -18.46
CA ILE A 383 -2.92 3.13 -17.73
C ILE A 383 -2.78 3.27 -16.22
N SER A 384 -1.57 3.08 -15.65
CA SER A 384 -1.35 3.31 -14.21
C SER A 384 -1.68 4.75 -13.78
N ASP A 385 -1.45 5.72 -14.66
CA ASP A 385 -1.77 7.12 -14.37
C ASP A 385 -3.27 7.37 -14.34
N LEU A 386 -3.99 6.79 -15.31
CA LEU A 386 -5.44 6.81 -15.36
C LEU A 386 -6.02 6.13 -14.11
N LEU A 387 -5.52 4.96 -13.72
CA LEU A 387 -5.95 4.24 -12.52
C LEU A 387 -5.80 5.07 -11.24
N LEU A 388 -4.70 5.82 -11.10
CA LEU A 388 -4.50 6.67 -9.92
C LEU A 388 -5.40 7.91 -9.94
N ILE A 389 -5.67 8.49 -11.12
CA ILE A 389 -6.69 9.55 -11.26
C ILE A 389 -8.08 9.00 -10.90
N MET A 390 -8.43 7.80 -11.37
CA MET A 390 -9.70 7.14 -11.04
C MET A 390 -9.83 6.87 -9.53
N ALA A 391 -8.75 6.42 -8.88
CA ALA A 391 -8.73 6.22 -7.43
C ALA A 391 -9.00 7.51 -6.66
N MET A 392 -8.31 8.59 -7.00
CA MET A 392 -8.56 9.88 -6.38
C MET A 392 -9.94 10.43 -6.72
N ALA A 393 -10.45 10.26 -7.95
CA ALA A 393 -11.80 10.69 -8.32
C ALA A 393 -12.87 9.99 -7.48
N LEU A 394 -12.77 8.67 -7.34
CA LEU A 394 -13.69 7.87 -6.53
C LEU A 394 -13.64 8.28 -5.04
N LEU A 395 -12.44 8.38 -4.48
CA LEU A 395 -12.25 8.76 -3.08
C LEU A 395 -12.69 10.20 -2.81
N ARG A 396 -12.53 11.10 -3.79
CA ARG A 396 -13.04 12.46 -3.71
C ARG A 396 -14.56 12.46 -3.52
N ARG A 397 -15.29 11.70 -4.35
CA ARG A 397 -16.74 11.55 -4.23
C ARG A 397 -17.13 10.97 -2.87
N ALA A 398 -16.36 10.01 -2.37
CA ALA A 398 -16.59 9.40 -1.06
C ALA A 398 -16.24 10.29 0.15
N ASP A 399 -15.79 11.53 -0.07
CA ASP A 399 -15.30 12.45 0.96
C ASP A 399 -14.09 11.91 1.75
N VAL A 400 -13.25 11.12 1.08
CA VAL A 400 -12.02 10.57 1.66
C VAL A 400 -10.84 11.46 1.28
N SER A 401 -10.11 11.94 2.28
CA SER A 401 -9.04 12.94 2.15
C SER A 401 -7.62 12.36 2.16
N SER A 402 -7.48 11.03 2.20
CA SER A 402 -6.18 10.37 2.33
C SER A 402 -6.07 9.11 1.47
N LEU A 403 -5.08 9.11 0.57
CA LEU A 403 -4.69 7.98 -0.28
C LEU A 403 -3.18 7.77 -0.20
N GLY A 404 -2.73 6.74 0.53
CA GLY A 404 -1.33 6.37 0.63
C GLY A 404 -0.80 5.70 -0.64
N LEU A 405 0.33 6.19 -1.15
CA LEU A 405 1.04 5.66 -2.34
C LEU A 405 2.12 4.61 -2.00
N GLY A 406 2.25 4.30 -0.71
CA GLY A 406 3.30 3.44 -0.20
C GLY A 406 4.56 4.19 0.21
N VAL A 407 5.66 3.45 0.24
CA VAL A 407 6.91 3.85 0.90
C VAL A 407 7.91 4.44 -0.09
N GLU A 408 8.44 5.61 0.23
CA GLU A 408 9.57 6.26 -0.45
C GLU A 408 10.82 6.26 0.45
N PRO A 409 11.85 5.48 0.13
CA PRO A 409 13.09 5.46 0.91
C PRO A 409 13.83 6.79 0.90
N LEU A 410 14.45 7.12 2.03
CA LEU A 410 15.35 8.27 2.14
C LEU A 410 16.58 8.03 1.27
N GLN A 411 17.04 9.05 0.54
CA GLN A 411 18.24 8.93 -0.29
C GLN A 411 19.52 8.83 0.55
N SER A 412 19.54 9.49 1.70
CA SER A 412 20.65 9.44 2.64
C SER A 412 20.14 9.66 4.07
N LEU A 413 20.89 9.16 5.05
CA LEU A 413 20.59 9.33 6.47
C LEU A 413 21.37 10.50 7.06
N THR A 414 20.67 11.38 7.75
CA THR A 414 21.23 12.46 8.56
C THR A 414 21.55 11.99 9.98
N ARG A 415 21.93 12.89 10.89
CA ARG A 415 22.33 12.51 12.26
C ARG A 415 21.11 12.21 13.14
N GLU A 416 20.04 12.94 12.90
CA GLU A 416 18.73 12.86 13.55
C GLU A 416 17.94 11.61 13.14
N ASP A 417 18.27 11.02 11.98
CA ASP A 417 17.64 9.79 11.50
C ASP A 417 17.99 8.55 12.30
N VAL A 418 19.07 8.57 13.10
CA VAL A 418 19.53 7.43 13.88
C VAL A 418 19.57 7.76 15.36
N SER A 419 18.77 7.05 16.15
CA SER A 419 18.68 7.20 17.61
C SER A 419 18.97 5.88 18.35
N GLY A 420 19.27 5.98 19.64
CA GLY A 420 19.52 4.82 20.50
C GLY A 420 20.80 4.03 20.18
N MET A 421 21.80 4.64 19.56
CA MET A 421 23.13 4.03 19.31
C MET A 421 24.27 4.97 19.73
N PRO A 422 25.45 4.43 20.12
CA PRO A 422 26.67 5.22 20.29
C PRO A 422 27.11 5.88 18.96
N TRP A 423 27.81 7.02 19.07
CA TRP A 423 28.22 7.83 17.91
C TRP A 423 28.99 7.05 16.81
N PRO A 424 29.97 6.17 17.13
CA PRO A 424 30.67 5.39 16.10
C PRO A 424 29.72 4.47 15.31
N CYS A 425 28.77 3.85 16.00
CA CYS A 425 27.77 2.98 15.38
C CYS A 425 26.82 3.77 14.48
N LYS A 426 26.39 4.97 14.90
CA LYS A 426 25.58 5.86 14.03
C LYS A 426 26.30 6.19 12.73
N LYS A 427 27.60 6.53 12.80
CA LYS A 427 28.41 6.83 11.61
C LYS A 427 28.51 5.64 10.67
N PHE A 428 28.74 4.44 11.21
CA PHE A 428 28.81 3.20 10.43
C PHE A 428 27.47 2.88 9.76
N THR A 429 26.36 2.90 10.52
CA THR A 429 25.01 2.63 10.01
C THR A 429 24.63 3.56 8.85
N ARG A 430 24.93 4.86 8.98
CA ARG A 430 24.69 5.84 7.90
C ARG A 430 25.52 5.53 6.65
N GLY A 431 26.78 5.14 6.82
CA GLY A 431 27.65 4.73 5.71
C GLY A 431 27.13 3.48 5.00
N LEU A 432 26.73 2.46 5.74
CA LEU A 432 26.16 1.22 5.20
C LEU A 432 24.85 1.48 4.44
N TYR A 433 23.98 2.32 5.00
CA TYR A 433 22.73 2.72 4.35
C TYR A 433 23.01 3.40 3.00
N GLY A 434 23.88 4.41 2.98
CA GLY A 434 24.22 5.13 1.75
C GLY A 434 24.75 4.17 0.67
N HIS A 435 25.64 3.24 1.03
CA HIS A 435 26.19 2.26 0.10
C HIS A 435 25.12 1.31 -0.46
N ALA A 436 24.20 0.82 0.38
CA ALA A 436 23.15 -0.09 -0.03
C ALA A 436 22.09 0.59 -0.92
N PHE A 437 21.67 1.81 -0.58
CA PHE A 437 20.57 2.51 -1.26
C PHE A 437 20.96 3.11 -2.61
N HIS A 438 22.21 3.55 -2.81
CA HIS A 438 22.67 4.04 -4.12
C HIS A 438 22.59 3.00 -5.25
N ARG A 439 22.35 1.73 -4.93
CA ARG A 439 22.37 0.61 -5.87
C ARG A 439 21.01 0.00 -6.16
N LEU A 440 20.00 0.43 -5.41
CA LEU A 440 18.63 0.04 -5.69
C LEU A 440 18.08 1.05 -6.70
N PRO A 441 17.44 0.60 -7.80
CA PRO A 441 16.85 1.45 -8.82
C PRO A 441 15.55 2.11 -8.32
N ILE A 442 15.63 2.89 -7.23
CA ILE A 442 14.47 3.49 -6.54
C ILE A 442 14.07 4.84 -7.15
N GLY A 443 14.97 5.47 -7.91
CA GLY A 443 14.78 6.84 -8.43
C GLY A 443 13.52 7.05 -9.27
N GLY A 444 13.08 6.03 -10.02
CA GLY A 444 11.88 6.12 -10.87
C GLY A 444 10.58 6.30 -10.09
N LYS A 445 10.44 5.60 -8.96
CA LYS A 445 9.19 5.58 -8.17
C LYS A 445 8.88 6.95 -7.54
N LYS A 446 9.91 7.63 -7.02
CA LYS A 446 9.77 9.00 -6.49
C LYS A 446 9.28 9.96 -7.58
N ALA A 447 9.99 10.01 -8.71
CA ALA A 447 9.62 10.90 -9.82
C ALA A 447 8.20 10.58 -10.36
N TYR A 448 7.83 9.30 -10.37
CA TYR A 448 6.48 8.86 -10.72
C TYR A 448 5.43 9.35 -9.72
N HIS A 449 5.67 9.34 -8.42
CA HIS A 449 4.72 9.86 -7.43
C HIS A 449 4.65 11.40 -7.42
N ASP A 450 5.79 12.08 -7.57
CA ASP A 450 5.89 13.55 -7.52
C ASP A 450 5.02 14.25 -8.57
N LYS A 451 4.80 13.60 -9.73
CA LYS A 451 3.92 14.15 -10.77
C LYS A 451 2.46 14.27 -10.33
N PHE A 452 2.04 13.52 -9.31
CA PHE A 452 0.70 13.57 -8.71
C PHE A 452 0.62 14.51 -7.52
N ARG A 453 1.68 15.26 -7.19
CA ARG A 453 1.69 16.27 -6.12
C ARG A 453 1.19 15.73 -4.76
N PRO A 454 1.92 14.79 -4.12
CA PRO A 454 1.54 14.31 -2.80
C PRO A 454 1.56 15.44 -1.76
N ASP A 455 0.69 15.31 -0.77
CA ASP A 455 0.45 16.28 0.30
C ASP A 455 1.52 16.12 1.40
N PRO A 456 2.50 17.04 1.50
CA PRO A 456 3.58 16.92 2.45
C PRO A 456 3.13 17.03 3.91
N THR A 457 1.91 17.55 4.16
CA THR A 457 1.37 17.69 5.52
C THR A 457 0.84 16.37 6.08
N GLN A 458 0.53 15.40 5.22
CA GLN A 458 0.03 14.08 5.59
C GLN A 458 1.07 12.97 5.48
N ASP A 459 2.27 13.29 5.01
CA ASP A 459 3.37 12.32 4.94
C ASP A 459 3.73 11.81 6.34
N SER A 460 4.09 10.52 6.43
CA SER A 460 4.50 9.91 7.69
C SER A 460 5.89 9.31 7.58
N HIS A 461 6.75 9.57 8.56
CA HIS A 461 8.07 8.96 8.62
C HIS A 461 7.99 7.50 9.06
N LEU A 462 8.78 6.65 8.40
CA LEU A 462 8.85 5.23 8.66
C LEU A 462 10.23 4.83 9.18
N TYR A 463 10.23 3.95 10.17
CA TYR A 463 11.40 3.61 10.96
C TYR A 463 11.66 2.11 10.98
N LEU A 464 12.94 1.75 11.02
CA LEU A 464 13.40 0.47 11.52
C LEU A 464 13.60 0.59 13.03
N VAL A 465 13.11 -0.36 13.81
CA VAL A 465 13.18 -0.31 15.28
C VAL A 465 13.74 -1.60 15.84
N PHE A 466 14.68 -1.46 16.77
CA PHE A 466 15.38 -2.57 17.43
C PHE A 466 15.28 -2.43 18.96
N PRO A 467 14.46 -3.27 19.62
CA PRO A 467 14.24 -3.20 21.07
C PRO A 467 15.48 -3.49 21.93
N SER A 468 16.41 -4.32 21.46
CA SER A 468 17.58 -4.78 22.23
C SER A 468 18.83 -3.90 22.05
N GLY A 469 18.66 -2.62 21.68
CA GLY A 469 19.76 -1.71 21.41
C GLY A 469 20.40 -1.94 20.04
N ILE A 470 21.74 -1.99 19.98
CA ILE A 470 22.47 -2.05 18.71
C ILE A 470 22.05 -3.30 17.90
N PRO A 471 21.61 -3.13 16.64
CA PRO A 471 21.16 -4.25 15.81
C PRO A 471 22.30 -5.23 15.57
N SER A 472 22.11 -6.48 15.99
CA SER A 472 23.06 -7.55 15.71
C SER A 472 23.08 -7.91 14.21
N PRO A 473 24.12 -8.62 13.72
CA PRO A 473 24.17 -9.06 12.32
C PRO A 473 22.94 -9.88 11.88
N ARG A 474 22.33 -10.64 12.81
CA ARG A 474 21.08 -11.36 12.55
C ARG A 474 19.92 -10.42 12.25
N HIS A 475 19.82 -9.30 12.96
CA HIS A 475 18.79 -8.29 12.70
C HIS A 475 18.98 -7.63 11.33
N VAL A 476 20.22 -7.24 11.00
CA VAL A 476 20.53 -6.64 9.69
C VAL A 476 20.20 -7.61 8.55
N LEU A 477 20.58 -8.89 8.71
CA LEU A 477 20.29 -9.92 7.72
C LEU A 477 18.78 -10.17 7.62
N ALA A 478 18.07 -10.30 8.75
CA ALA A 478 16.62 -10.47 8.77
C ALA A 478 15.88 -9.35 8.04
N MET A 479 16.25 -8.09 8.29
CA MET A 479 15.67 -6.93 7.58
C MET A 479 15.95 -6.99 6.08
N THR A 480 17.17 -7.36 5.70
CA THR A 480 17.56 -7.42 4.29
C THR A 480 16.81 -8.53 3.54
N HIS A 481 16.67 -9.70 4.17
CA HIS A 481 15.89 -10.81 3.64
C HIS A 481 14.38 -10.53 3.60
N MET A 482 13.85 -9.75 4.55
CA MET A 482 12.45 -9.30 4.53
C MET A 482 12.17 -8.34 3.37
N ALA A 483 13.10 -7.43 3.07
CA ALA A 483 13.02 -6.54 1.91
C ALA A 483 13.27 -7.25 0.56
N ASN A 484 13.51 -8.57 0.59
CA ASN A 484 13.95 -9.41 -0.51
C ASN A 484 15.11 -8.79 -1.33
N ILE A 485 15.98 -8.05 -0.67
CA ILE A 485 17.16 -7.47 -1.28
C ILE A 485 18.22 -8.57 -1.35
N SER A 486 18.58 -9.00 -2.56
CA SER A 486 19.64 -9.98 -2.74
C SER A 486 21.02 -9.34 -2.50
N LEU A 487 21.55 -9.49 -1.29
CA LEU A 487 22.91 -9.08 -0.94
C LEU A 487 23.96 -9.68 -1.89
N ARG A 488 23.74 -10.90 -2.37
CA ARG A 488 24.63 -11.56 -3.35
C ARG A 488 24.64 -10.85 -4.70
N LYS A 489 23.50 -10.36 -5.18
CA LYS A 489 23.42 -9.57 -6.43
C LYS A 489 24.10 -8.21 -6.26
N ILE A 490 23.91 -7.56 -5.10
CA ILE A 490 24.59 -6.28 -4.78
C ILE A 490 26.11 -6.48 -4.69
N LEU A 491 26.58 -7.54 -4.03
CA LEU A 491 28.00 -7.87 -3.90
C LEU A 491 28.63 -8.25 -5.26
N ARG A 492 27.90 -8.97 -6.13
CA ARG A 492 28.36 -9.26 -7.49
C ARG A 492 28.48 -7.98 -8.33
N ALA A 493 27.51 -7.07 -8.22
CA ALA A 493 27.58 -5.77 -8.86
C ALA A 493 28.78 -4.95 -8.34
N ASP A 494 29.08 -5.05 -7.03
CA ASP A 494 30.27 -4.47 -6.38
C ASP A 494 31.57 -4.95 -7.03
N ILE A 495 31.72 -6.26 -7.13
CA ILE A 495 32.90 -6.90 -7.70
C ILE A 495 33.02 -6.54 -9.18
N GLN A 496 31.92 -6.54 -9.92
CA GLN A 496 31.90 -6.17 -11.34
C GLN A 496 32.30 -4.71 -11.55
N ALA A 497 31.74 -3.77 -10.79
CA ALA A 497 32.07 -2.35 -10.86
C ALA A 497 33.53 -2.09 -10.46
N PHE A 498 34.02 -2.76 -9.42
CA PHE A 498 35.42 -2.67 -8.98
C PHE A 498 36.38 -3.22 -10.04
N VAL A 499 36.07 -4.38 -10.64
CA VAL A 499 36.86 -4.96 -11.74
C VAL A 499 36.85 -4.05 -12.98
N LEU A 500 35.72 -3.45 -13.33
CA LEU A 500 35.63 -2.48 -14.43
C LEU A 500 36.51 -1.25 -14.15
N THR A 501 36.43 -0.72 -12.93
CA THR A 501 37.22 0.44 -12.50
C THR A 501 38.72 0.12 -12.48
N ARG A 502 39.10 -1.10 -12.09
CA ARG A 502 40.50 -1.56 -12.12
C ARG A 502 41.01 -1.76 -13.54
N LYS A 503 40.20 -2.31 -14.44
CA LYS A 503 40.54 -2.45 -15.87
C LYS A 503 40.71 -1.10 -16.57
N LEU A 504 39.85 -0.12 -16.25
CA LEU A 504 39.96 1.26 -16.73
C LEU A 504 41.19 1.97 -16.17
N LYS A 505 41.53 1.78 -14.89
CA LYS A 505 42.74 2.36 -14.27
C LYS A 505 44.05 1.68 -14.69
N ALA A 506 43.99 0.43 -15.14
CA ALA A 506 45.16 -0.34 -15.59
C ALA A 506 45.52 -0.14 -17.07
N GLY A 507 44.88 0.81 -17.77
CA GLY A 507 45.22 1.12 -19.17
C GLY A 507 44.91 -0.01 -20.16
N GLY A 508 43.99 -0.92 -19.82
CA GLY A 508 43.63 -2.04 -20.69
C GLY A 508 42.81 -1.57 -21.90
N GLU A 509 43.44 -1.59 -23.07
CA GLU A 509 42.80 -1.40 -24.37
C GLU A 509 41.62 -2.37 -24.52
N VAL A 510 40.41 -1.84 -24.75
CA VAL A 510 39.23 -2.66 -25.04
C VAL A 510 39.37 -3.14 -26.48
N VAL A 511 40.04 -4.28 -26.67
CA VAL A 511 39.96 -5.04 -27.93
C VAL A 511 38.54 -5.60 -28.04
N MET A 512 37.70 -4.92 -28.82
CA MET A 512 36.44 -5.45 -29.31
C MET A 512 36.74 -6.63 -30.24
N SER A 513 36.81 -7.83 -29.67
CA SER A 513 36.80 -9.08 -30.41
C SER A 513 35.43 -9.26 -31.07
N LEU A 514 35.31 -8.74 -32.28
CA LEU A 514 34.31 -9.13 -33.25
C LEU A 514 34.54 -10.61 -33.60
N CYS A 515 33.71 -11.49 -33.04
CA CYS A 515 33.64 -12.87 -33.50
C CYS A 515 33.08 -12.86 -34.94
N LYS A 516 33.98 -12.90 -35.92
CA LYS A 516 33.68 -13.23 -37.33
C LYS A 516 32.96 -14.58 -37.37
N LYS A 517 31.67 -14.59 -37.71
CA LYS A 517 31.09 -15.71 -38.44
C LYS A 517 31.16 -15.36 -39.92
N GLU A 518 31.91 -16.18 -40.66
CA GLU A 518 32.01 -16.11 -42.11
C GLU A 518 30.65 -16.29 -42.76
N CYS A 519 30.49 -15.58 -43.86
CA CYS A 519 29.34 -15.55 -44.75
C CYS A 519 29.85 -15.97 -46.14
N PRO A 520 29.05 -16.66 -46.96
CA PRO A 520 29.19 -16.54 -48.41
C PRO A 520 28.03 -15.72 -49.00
N ARG A 521 28.41 -14.55 -49.53
CA ARG A 521 28.04 -13.91 -50.82
C ARG A 521 26.76 -14.44 -51.52
N GLN A 522 25.88 -13.63 -52.13
CA GLN A 522 26.07 -12.48 -53.03
C GLN A 522 24.63 -11.99 -53.41
N THR A 523 24.25 -10.71 -53.44
CA THR A 523 24.38 -9.77 -54.59
C THR A 523 23.71 -8.42 -54.27
N LYS A 524 24.09 -7.42 -55.07
CA LYS A 524 24.06 -5.96 -54.89
C LYS A 524 22.70 -5.27 -55.05
N GLY A 525 22.58 -4.08 -54.45
CA GLY A 525 21.76 -2.97 -54.96
C GLY A 525 21.40 -1.89 -53.91
N GLU A 526 22.12 -0.76 -53.95
CA GLU A 526 21.76 0.66 -53.63
C GLU A 526 20.55 0.97 -52.72
N LYS A 527 20.56 1.87 -51.73
CA LYS A 527 21.11 3.25 -51.66
C LYS A 527 21.02 3.75 -50.20
N PHE A 528 21.93 4.66 -49.84
CA PHE A 528 22.03 5.35 -48.55
C PHE A 528 20.87 6.33 -48.28
N GLY A 529 20.46 6.41 -47.01
CA GLY A 529 19.69 7.48 -46.39
C GLY A 529 19.71 7.29 -44.86
N GLU A 530 20.47 8.14 -44.17
CA GLU A 530 20.83 8.03 -42.74
C GLU A 530 19.62 8.04 -41.79
N GLU A 531 19.54 7.03 -40.92
CA GLU A 531 18.62 6.97 -39.80
C GLU A 531 19.43 7.04 -38.49
N LEU A 532 19.27 8.15 -37.77
CA LEU A 532 19.92 8.41 -36.49
C LEU A 532 19.23 7.59 -35.39
N LEU A 533 19.68 6.34 -35.21
CA LEU A 533 19.15 5.40 -34.23
C LEU A 533 19.73 5.70 -32.84
N VAL A 534 19.05 6.57 -32.09
CA VAL A 534 19.32 6.80 -30.66
C VAL A 534 18.66 5.67 -29.85
N TYR A 535 19.47 4.77 -29.34
CA TYR A 535 19.06 3.75 -28.37
C TYR A 535 18.60 4.41 -27.05
N TYR A 536 17.28 4.51 -26.85
CA TYR A 536 16.70 4.76 -25.54
C TYR A 536 16.25 3.43 -24.90
N SER A 537 16.83 3.18 -23.73
CA SER A 537 16.51 2.07 -22.83
C SER A 537 15.06 2.18 -22.33
N PRO A 538 14.27 1.08 -22.29
CA PRO A 538 12.89 1.12 -21.82
C PRO A 538 12.87 1.28 -20.30
N CYS A 539 12.41 2.44 -19.83
CA CYS A 539 12.03 2.65 -18.44
C CYS A 539 10.76 1.84 -18.16
N ALA A 540 10.86 0.85 -17.29
CA ALA A 540 9.72 0.12 -16.75
C ALA A 540 8.95 1.00 -15.75
N GLY A 541 7.63 1.12 -15.99
CA GLY A 541 6.58 1.41 -15.00
C GLY A 541 6.57 2.75 -14.31
#